data_AF-A0AA39Y7C0-F1
#
_entry.id   AF-A0AA39Y7C0-F1
#
_cell.length_a   1.000
_cell.length_b   1.000
_cell.length_c   1.000
_cell.angle_alpha   90.00
_cell.angle_beta   90.00
_cell.angle_gamma   90.00
#
_symmetry.space_group_name_H-M   'P 1'
#
loop_
_entity.id
_entity.type
_entity.pdbx_description
1 polymer ?
#
loop_
_entity_poly.entity_id
_entity_poly.type
_entity_poly.pdbx_seq_one_letter_code
_entity_poly.pdbx_strand_id
1 'polypeptide(L)'
;MHASIITALLLAAGAIASPITPNVETETKLVRRGNSCTTKNYQIMAKDWNVYLDNDASYNKQCGGGCLDNIRKYCDVVTGWGCDRDANGQAHMSFMTPAGCSNWAMTEALKDCTRKEQTIDCVYVKTD
;
A
#
# COMPACT_ATOMS: atom_id res chain seq x y z
N MET A 1 -10.16 29.23 -76.20
CA MET A 1 -11.35 28.51 -75.68
C MET A 1 -10.94 27.82 -74.40
N HIS A 2 -11.69 28.05 -73.30
CA HIS A 2 -11.98 27.14 -72.17
C HIS A 2 -10.81 26.35 -71.53
N ALA A 3 -10.67 26.22 -70.22
CA ALA A 3 -11.36 26.73 -69.05
C ALA A 3 -10.46 26.42 -67.83
N SER A 4 -10.52 27.28 -66.81
CA SER A 4 -10.00 27.02 -65.47
C SER A 4 -10.65 25.77 -64.86
N ILE A 5 -9.87 24.91 -64.20
CA ILE A 5 -10.38 24.09 -63.10
C ILE A 5 -9.31 24.07 -61.99
N ILE A 6 -9.61 24.82 -60.93
CA ILE A 6 -8.95 24.75 -59.63
C ILE A 6 -9.39 23.45 -59.00
N THR A 7 -8.48 22.50 -58.80
CA THR A 7 -8.75 21.29 -58.03
C THR A 7 -8.25 21.50 -56.61
N ALA A 8 -9.16 21.90 -55.73
CA ALA A 8 -8.96 21.90 -54.29
C ALA A 8 -8.87 20.43 -53.81
N LEU A 9 -7.69 20.00 -53.36
CA LEU A 9 -7.57 18.78 -52.56
C LEU A 9 -7.79 19.12 -51.08
N LEU A 10 -9.04 18.99 -50.66
CA LEU A 10 -9.41 18.73 -49.28
C LEU A 10 -9.16 17.25 -49.00
N LEU A 11 -8.14 16.90 -48.21
CA LEU A 11 -8.14 15.63 -47.49
C LEU A 11 -7.63 15.78 -46.06
N ALA A 12 -8.61 15.90 -45.18
CA ALA A 12 -8.74 15.21 -43.91
C ALA A 12 -7.51 15.19 -42.99
N ALA A 13 -7.59 16.06 -41.98
CA ALA A 13 -6.96 15.85 -40.68
C ALA A 13 -7.41 14.49 -40.12
N GLY A 14 -6.59 13.46 -40.33
CA GLY A 14 -6.66 12.23 -39.57
C GLY A 14 -6.08 12.49 -38.19
N ALA A 15 -6.94 12.86 -37.24
CA ALA A 15 -6.61 12.67 -35.84
C ALA A 15 -6.36 11.18 -35.64
N ILE A 16 -5.09 10.79 -35.56
CA ILE A 16 -4.69 9.52 -34.97
C ILE A 16 -5.11 9.57 -33.51
N ALA A 17 -6.36 9.19 -33.24
CA ALA A 17 -6.74 8.74 -31.92
C ALA A 17 -5.88 7.50 -31.67
N SER A 18 -4.75 7.71 -30.98
CA SER A 18 -3.98 6.62 -30.41
C SER A 18 -4.97 5.69 -29.70
N PRO A 19 -4.93 4.38 -29.94
CA PRO A 19 -5.81 3.46 -29.24
C PRO A 19 -5.59 3.72 -27.75
N ILE A 20 -6.66 4.13 -27.07
CA ILE A 20 -6.72 4.09 -25.63
C ILE A 20 -6.61 2.60 -25.35
N THR A 21 -5.39 2.13 -25.05
CA THR A 21 -5.22 0.87 -24.35
C THR A 21 -6.20 0.95 -23.21
N PRO A 22 -7.24 0.09 -23.13
CA PRO A 22 -8.03 0.04 -21.93
C PRO A 22 -7.00 -0.10 -20.83
N ASN A 23 -6.95 0.89 -19.94
CA ASN A 23 -6.29 0.71 -18.68
C ASN A 23 -7.07 -0.46 -18.10
N VAL A 24 -6.57 -1.68 -18.33
CA VAL A 24 -6.82 -2.77 -17.45
C VAL A 24 -6.26 -2.19 -16.18
N GLU A 25 -7.13 -1.52 -15.42
CA GLU A 25 -7.11 -1.63 -13.99
C GLU A 25 -7.01 -3.14 -13.83
N THR A 26 -5.77 -3.61 -13.76
CA THR A 26 -5.42 -4.67 -12.86
C THR A 26 -6.06 -4.13 -11.61
N GLU A 27 -7.30 -4.57 -11.34
CA GLU A 27 -7.77 -4.67 -9.99
C GLU A 27 -6.61 -5.40 -9.36
N THR A 28 -5.68 -4.62 -8.77
CA THR A 28 -4.77 -5.10 -7.77
C THR A 28 -5.76 -5.64 -6.79
N LYS A 29 -6.02 -6.93 -6.94
CA LYS A 29 -6.78 -7.72 -6.02
C LYS A 29 -5.91 -7.59 -4.81
N LEU A 30 -6.20 -6.57 -4.01
CA LEU A 30 -5.73 -6.39 -2.65
C LEU A 30 -6.29 -7.62 -1.98
N VAL A 31 -5.59 -8.74 -2.12
CA VAL A 31 -5.82 -9.92 -1.32
C VAL A 31 -5.46 -9.40 0.05
N ARG A 32 -6.46 -8.89 0.74
CA ARG A 32 -6.38 -8.36 2.09
C ARG A 32 -5.98 -9.55 2.96
N ARG A 33 -4.68 -9.87 2.98
CA ARG A 33 -4.09 -10.84 3.89
C ARG A 33 -4.34 -10.23 5.26
N GLY A 34 -5.20 -10.86 6.05
CA GLY A 34 -5.69 -10.29 7.29
C GLY A 34 -4.52 -9.90 8.18
N ASN A 35 -4.47 -8.64 8.60
CA ASN A 35 -3.49 -8.26 9.61
C ASN A 35 -3.94 -8.93 10.91
N SER A 36 -2.98 -9.38 11.71
CA SER A 36 -3.30 -9.89 13.05
C SER A 36 -2.74 -8.91 14.08
N CYS A 37 -3.55 -8.64 15.09
CA CYS A 37 -3.03 -7.98 16.27
C CYS A 37 -3.56 -8.66 17.52
N THR A 38 -2.64 -9.03 18.40
CA THR A 38 -2.91 -9.78 19.61
C THR A 38 -2.29 -9.03 20.78
N THR A 39 -3.07 -8.81 21.83
CA THR A 39 -2.53 -8.27 23.08
C THR A 39 -1.81 -9.41 23.79
N LYS A 40 -0.48 -9.35 23.83
CA LYS A 40 0.33 -10.35 24.53
C LYS A 40 0.60 -9.85 25.95
N ASN A 41 0.32 -10.73 26.91
CA ASN A 41 0.71 -10.61 28.31
C ASN A 41 0.06 -9.44 29.08
N TYR A 42 -1.00 -9.73 29.85
CA TYR A 42 -1.74 -8.74 30.66
C TYR A 42 -0.85 -7.97 31.65
N GLN A 43 0.30 -8.54 32.05
CA GLN A 43 1.24 -7.94 33.01
C GLN A 43 2.21 -6.94 32.37
N ILE A 44 2.46 -7.07 31.07
CA ILE A 44 3.34 -6.20 30.27
C ILE A 44 2.52 -5.83 29.05
N MET A 45 1.60 -4.87 29.18
CA MET A 45 0.60 -4.54 28.17
C MET A 45 1.25 -4.12 26.83
N ALA A 46 1.60 -5.10 26.00
CA ALA A 46 2.21 -4.94 24.70
C ALA A 46 1.26 -5.54 23.64
N LYS A 47 1.06 -4.80 22.56
CA LYS A 47 0.29 -5.28 21.41
C LYS A 47 1.28 -5.80 20.37
N ASP A 48 1.11 -7.06 20.02
CA ASP A 48 1.85 -7.72 18.95
C ASP A 48 1.10 -7.50 17.64
N TRP A 49 1.84 -7.15 16.59
CA TRP A 49 1.33 -6.80 15.28
C TRP A 49 2.01 -7.66 14.23
N ASN A 50 1.21 -8.30 13.38
CA ASN A 50 1.68 -8.89 12.14
C ASN A 50 0.92 -8.22 10.99
N VAL A 51 1.65 -7.43 10.20
CA VAL A 51 1.10 -6.53 9.20
C VAL A 51 1.71 -6.82 7.85
N TYR A 52 0.86 -7.00 6.84
CA TYR A 52 1.30 -7.07 5.45
C TYR A 52 1.26 -5.67 4.84
N LEU A 53 2.36 -5.21 4.26
CA LEU A 53 2.41 -3.99 3.46
C LEU A 53 2.44 -4.36 1.98
N ASP A 54 1.38 -3.93 1.29
CA ASP A 54 1.38 -3.93 -0.17
C ASP A 54 2.28 -2.78 -0.67
N ASN A 55 2.89 -2.97 -1.84
CA ASN A 55 3.77 -1.98 -2.48
C ASN A 55 4.99 -1.55 -1.63
N ASP A 56 5.44 -2.40 -0.71
CA ASP A 56 6.60 -2.13 0.13
C ASP A 56 7.84 -1.81 -0.71
N ALA A 57 8.13 -2.58 -1.77
CA ALA A 57 9.25 -2.29 -2.67
C ALA A 57 9.15 -0.91 -3.36
N SER A 58 7.94 -0.40 -3.59
CA SER A 58 7.71 0.87 -4.28
C SER A 58 7.91 2.09 -3.38
N TYR A 59 7.59 1.96 -2.09
CA TYR A 59 7.50 3.11 -1.19
C TYR A 59 8.37 3.01 0.06
N ASN A 60 8.85 1.81 0.39
CA ASN A 60 9.59 1.52 1.60
C ASN A 60 10.94 0.89 1.20
N LYS A 61 12.05 1.53 1.61
CA LYS A 61 13.39 1.19 1.09
C LYS A 61 13.79 -0.27 1.36
N GLN A 62 13.82 -0.65 2.64
CA GLN A 62 14.26 -1.97 3.11
C GLN A 62 13.17 -2.57 3.99
N CYS A 63 12.32 -3.43 3.44
CA CYS A 63 11.32 -4.21 4.18
C CYS A 63 10.65 -3.43 5.33
N GLY A 64 9.73 -2.54 5.00
CA GLY A 64 9.04 -1.74 6.00
C GLY A 64 9.94 -0.73 6.75
N GLY A 65 11.23 -0.58 6.42
CA GLY A 65 12.14 0.33 7.13
C GLY A 65 11.71 1.79 7.04
N GLY A 66 11.10 2.21 5.93
CA GLY A 66 10.43 3.51 5.85
C GLY A 66 9.15 3.59 6.68
N CYS A 67 8.53 2.44 6.95
CA CYS A 67 7.31 2.33 7.74
C CYS A 67 7.58 2.25 9.25
N LEU A 68 8.72 1.72 9.68
CA LEU A 68 9.10 1.65 11.10
C LEU A 68 9.09 3.04 11.75
N ASP A 69 9.66 4.05 11.09
CA ASP A 69 9.68 5.41 11.63
C ASP A 69 8.27 6.04 11.71
N ASN A 70 7.41 5.73 10.73
CA ASN A 70 6.00 6.13 10.79
C ASN A 70 5.27 5.43 11.94
N ILE A 71 5.48 4.13 12.14
CA ILE A 71 4.88 3.40 13.27
C ILE A 71 5.35 3.99 14.60
N ARG A 72 6.64 4.30 14.74
CA ARG A 72 7.17 4.95 15.95
C ARG A 72 6.57 6.33 16.20
N LYS A 73 6.31 7.11 15.14
CA LYS A 73 5.66 8.42 15.26
C LYS A 73 4.25 8.32 15.88
N TYR A 74 3.48 7.28 15.57
CA TYR A 74 2.09 7.14 16.06
C TYR A 74 1.92 6.22 17.27
N CYS A 75 2.84 5.26 17.44
CA CYS A 75 2.75 4.22 18.48
C CYS A 75 3.95 4.19 19.42
N ASP A 76 4.80 5.22 19.36
CA ASP A 76 5.96 5.44 20.23
C ASP A 76 7.01 4.33 20.11
N VAL A 77 7.18 3.53 21.15
CA VAL A 77 8.21 2.49 21.17
C VAL A 77 7.80 1.30 20.31
N VAL A 78 8.66 0.90 19.39
CA VAL A 78 8.54 -0.35 18.62
C VAL A 78 9.67 -1.29 19.00
N THR A 79 9.34 -2.48 19.48
CA THR A 79 10.30 -3.53 19.83
C THR A 79 10.07 -4.80 19.01
N GLY A 80 11.09 -5.66 18.95
CA GLY A 80 10.97 -6.95 18.25
C GLY A 80 10.70 -6.82 16.75
N TRP A 81 11.24 -5.79 16.11
CA TRP A 81 11.04 -5.55 14.67
C TRP A 81 11.62 -6.69 13.83
N GLY A 82 10.74 -7.42 13.16
CA GLY A 82 11.02 -8.35 12.09
C GLY A 82 10.34 -7.88 10.80
N CYS A 83 11.00 -8.08 9.67
CA CYS A 83 10.37 -7.89 8.38
C CYS A 83 10.95 -8.82 7.33
N ASP A 84 10.07 -9.49 6.57
CA ASP A 84 10.41 -10.27 5.39
C ASP A 84 9.71 -9.72 4.15
N ARG A 85 10.45 -9.52 3.06
CA ARG A 85 9.89 -9.06 1.77
C ARG A 85 9.80 -10.25 0.82
N ASP A 86 8.62 -10.47 0.25
CA ASP A 86 8.42 -11.53 -0.73
C ASP A 86 8.91 -11.11 -2.14
N ALA A 87 8.95 -12.07 -3.07
CA ALA A 87 9.39 -11.85 -4.43
C ALA A 87 8.49 -10.87 -5.23
N ASN A 88 7.28 -10.59 -4.74
CA ASN A 88 6.34 -9.64 -5.33
C ASN A 88 6.54 -8.22 -4.77
N GLY A 89 7.51 -8.02 -3.88
CA GLY A 89 7.80 -6.73 -3.27
C GLY A 89 6.83 -6.36 -2.14
N GLN A 90 6.11 -7.32 -1.57
CA GLN A 90 5.25 -7.13 -0.41
C GLN A 90 6.07 -7.39 0.86
N ALA A 91 5.88 -6.58 1.91
CA ALA A 91 6.51 -6.84 3.20
C ALA A 91 5.55 -7.50 4.18
N HIS A 92 6.06 -8.41 4.99
CA HIS A 92 5.41 -8.91 6.18
C HIS A 92 6.22 -8.46 7.39
N MET A 93 5.63 -7.58 8.19
CA MET A 93 6.26 -6.99 9.38
C MET A 93 5.68 -7.63 10.64
N SER A 94 6.55 -7.99 11.57
CA SER A 94 6.19 -8.44 12.92
C SER A 94 6.85 -7.54 13.96
N PHE A 95 6.09 -7.01 14.90
CA PHE A 95 6.62 -6.10 15.92
C PHE A 95 5.66 -5.91 17.09
N MET A 96 6.19 -5.37 18.19
CA MET A 96 5.42 -5.03 19.38
C MET A 96 5.39 -3.53 19.62
N THR A 97 4.26 -3.04 20.13
CA THR A 97 4.07 -1.66 20.61
C THR A 97 3.49 -1.66 22.01
N PRO A 98 3.47 -0.52 22.73
CA PRO A 98 2.61 -0.35 23.90
C PRO A 98 1.15 -0.68 23.58
N ALA A 99 0.40 -1.22 24.55
CA ALA A 99 -1.03 -1.53 24.37
C ALA A 99 -1.89 -0.30 24.05
N GLY A 100 -1.41 0.91 24.38
CA GLY A 100 -2.04 2.16 24.00
C GLY A 100 -2.04 2.45 22.50
N CYS A 101 -1.24 1.73 21.70
CA CYS A 101 -1.28 1.84 20.23
C CYS A 101 -2.60 1.25 19.72
N SER A 102 -3.51 2.16 19.35
CA SER A 102 -4.83 1.82 18.83
C SER A 102 -4.75 1.40 17.36
N ASN A 103 -5.78 0.71 16.89
CA ASN A 103 -5.90 0.39 15.46
C ASN A 103 -6.01 1.67 14.60
N TRP A 104 -6.53 2.76 15.17
CA TRP A 104 -6.53 4.07 14.52
C TRP A 104 -5.10 4.61 14.34
N ALA A 105 -4.29 4.60 15.40
CA ALA A 105 -2.90 5.06 15.33
C ALA A 105 -2.08 4.23 14.33
N MET A 106 -2.27 2.91 14.33
CA MET A 106 -1.66 2.03 13.35
C MET A 106 -2.15 2.32 11.92
N THR A 107 -3.43 2.61 11.73
CA THR A 107 -3.96 3.00 10.41
C THR A 107 -3.30 4.26 9.88
N GLU A 108 -3.14 5.29 10.72
CA GLU A 108 -2.48 6.53 10.30
C GLU A 108 -0.99 6.29 9.98
N ALA A 109 -0.31 5.42 10.73
CA ALA A 109 1.05 4.99 10.39
C ALA A 109 1.11 4.33 9.01
N LEU A 110 0.24 3.35 8.75
CA LEU A 110 0.22 2.62 7.47
C LEU A 110 -0.15 3.52 6.28
N LYS A 111 -1.03 4.49 6.48
CA LYS A 111 -1.33 5.51 5.46
C LYS A 111 -0.09 6.32 5.12
N ASP A 112 0.70 6.73 6.11
CA ASP A 112 1.96 7.44 5.86
C ASP A 112 2.98 6.53 5.13
N CYS A 113 2.99 5.21 5.41
CA CYS A 113 3.88 4.24 4.74
C CYS A 113 3.49 3.94 3.28
N THR A 114 2.21 3.98 2.96
CA THR A 114 1.64 3.50 1.69
C THR A 114 1.00 4.61 0.86
N ARG A 115 1.29 5.88 1.18
CA ARG A 115 0.65 7.04 0.54
C ARG A 115 -0.89 6.99 0.58
N LYS A 116 -1.42 6.55 1.72
CA LYS A 116 -2.84 6.45 2.06
C LYS A 116 -3.59 5.31 1.37
N GLU A 117 -2.88 4.35 0.80
CA GLU A 117 -3.48 3.19 0.12
C GLU A 117 -3.95 2.11 1.11
N GLN A 118 -3.38 2.06 2.32
CA GLN A 118 -3.63 0.97 3.26
C GLN A 118 -4.21 1.41 4.62
N THR A 119 -5.14 0.60 5.13
CA THR A 119 -5.64 0.66 6.51
C THR A 119 -5.38 -0.66 7.24
N ILE A 120 -5.38 -0.63 8.58
CA ILE A 120 -5.28 -1.87 9.35
C ILE A 120 -6.65 -2.57 9.43
N ASP A 121 -6.64 -3.88 9.26
CA ASP A 121 -7.77 -4.75 9.56
C ASP A 121 -7.29 -5.83 10.52
N CYS A 122 -7.44 -5.59 11.81
CA CYS A 122 -7.02 -6.55 12.81
C CYS A 122 -8.10 -7.61 12.98
N VAL A 123 -7.79 -8.83 12.56
CA VAL A 123 -8.50 -9.99 13.07
C VAL A 123 -7.91 -10.33 14.43
N TYR A 124 -8.75 -10.30 15.47
CA TYR A 124 -8.33 -10.73 16.80
C TYR A 124 -8.05 -12.23 16.77
N VAL A 125 -6.78 -12.61 16.94
CA VAL A 125 -6.39 -14.00 17.08
C VAL A 125 -6.26 -14.30 18.57
N LYS A 126 -7.24 -15.02 19.12
CA LYS A 126 -7.14 -15.58 20.47
C LYS A 126 -6.05 -16.65 20.43
N THR A 127 -4.98 -16.43 21.18
CA THR A 127 -3.97 -17.46 21.45
C THR A 127 -4.40 -18.12 22.75
N ASP A 128 -4.76 -19.41 22.66
CA ASP A 128 -5.21 -20.23 23.78
C ASP A 128 -4.05 -20.64 24.70
#